data_AF-A0A0F8VZC7-F1
#
_entry.id   AF-A0A0F8VZC7-F1
#
_cell.length_a   1.000
_cell.length_b   1.000
_cell.length_c   1.000
_cell.angle_alpha   90.00
_cell.angle_beta   90.00
_cell.angle_gamma   90.00
#
_symmetry.space_group_name_H-M   'P 1'
#
loop_
_entity.id
_entity.type
_entity.pdbx_description
1 polymer ?
#
loop_
_entity_poly.entity_id
_entity_poly.type
_entity_poly.pdbx_seq_one_letter_code
_entity_poly.pdbx_strand_id
1 'polypeptide(L)'
;MDIKVRGWHVKQQRMIPCEEMVRDQLTLLTDGRFINVHGKSTSLSHIFEHEEFIPLLWTGQYDVNAVEIYNDDIVKAERNCLYFDG
;
A
#
# COMPACT_ATOMS: atom_id res chain seq x y z
N MET A 1 3.96 -15.91 -2.43
CA MET A 1 2.96 -14.83 -2.42
C MET A 1 3.69 -13.60 -1.98
N ASP A 2 3.72 -12.60 -2.84
CA ASP A 2 4.40 -11.33 -2.56
C ASP A 2 3.42 -10.43 -1.80
N ILE A 3 3.87 -9.86 -0.68
CA ILE A 3 3.10 -8.91 0.10
C ILE A 3 3.61 -7.51 -0.27
N LYS A 4 2.79 -6.73 -0.95
CA LYS A 4 3.07 -5.32 -1.28
C LYS A 4 2.02 -4.43 -0.66
N VAL A 5 2.49 -3.30 -0.13
CA VAL A 5 1.65 -2.29 0.51
C VAL A 5 2.04 -0.93 -0.04
N ARG A 6 1.04 -0.13 -0.33
CA ARG A 6 1.17 1.33 -0.48
C ARG A 6 0.30 1.98 0.59
N GLY A 7 0.39 3.29 0.77
CA GLY A 7 -0.61 3.91 1.65
C GLY A 7 -0.80 5.40 1.45
N TRP A 8 -1.96 5.85 1.90
CA TRP A 8 -2.41 7.22 1.78
C TRP A 8 -2.02 8.02 3.02
N HIS A 9 -1.13 8.99 2.87
CA HIS A 9 -0.77 9.89 3.95
C HIS A 9 -1.79 11.03 4.03
N VAL A 10 -2.59 11.05 5.10
CA VAL A 10 -3.78 11.91 5.24
C VAL A 10 -3.42 13.39 5.30
N LYS A 11 -2.43 13.77 6.12
CA LYS A 11 -1.99 15.18 6.25
C LYS A 11 -1.38 15.74 4.96
N GLN A 12 -0.63 14.92 4.22
CA GLN A 12 0.01 15.32 2.97
C GLN A 12 -0.90 15.18 1.75
N GLN A 13 -2.05 14.51 1.91
CA GLN A 13 -3.01 14.19 0.84
C GLN A 13 -2.34 13.56 -0.39
N ARG A 14 -1.49 12.56 -0.16
CA ARG A 14 -0.80 11.86 -1.26
C ARG A 14 -0.66 10.36 -1.00
N MET A 15 -0.60 9.61 -2.10
CA MET A 15 -0.27 8.20 -2.10
C MET A 15 1.25 8.03 -1.98
N ILE A 16 1.69 7.17 -1.07
CA ILE A 16 3.08 6.75 -0.91
C ILE A 16 3.21 5.38 -1.58
N PRO A 17 3.90 5.27 -2.72
CA PRO A 17 4.07 4.00 -3.43
C PRO A 17 5.02 3.06 -2.67
N CYS A 18 4.93 1.76 -2.94
CA CYS A 18 5.71 0.73 -2.24
C CYS A 18 7.23 1.00 -2.31
N GLU A 19 7.73 1.51 -3.43
CA GLU A 19 9.16 1.80 -3.65
C GLU A 19 9.64 2.94 -2.74
N GLU A 20 8.81 3.96 -2.54
CA GLU A 20 9.10 5.07 -1.63
C GLU A 20 9.08 4.58 -0.19
N MET A 21 8.13 3.72 0.17
CA MET A 21 8.09 3.12 1.51
C MET A 21 9.37 2.35 1.84
N VAL A 22 9.89 1.57 0.88
CA VAL A 22 11.17 0.84 1.06
C VAL A 22 12.32 1.81 1.28
N ARG A 23 12.43 2.87 0.46
CA ARG A 23 13.48 3.89 0.58
C ARG A 23 13.43 4.59 1.94
N ASP A 24 12.22 4.91 2.39
CA ASP A 24 11.99 5.68 3.60
C ASP A 24 11.94 4.78 4.85
N GLN A 25 12.13 3.46 4.70
CA GLN A 25 12.01 2.46 5.79
C GLN A 25 10.64 2.52 6.49
N LEU A 26 9.59 2.77 5.71
CA LEU A 26 8.20 2.76 6.18
C LEU A 26 7.64 1.33 6.12
N THR A 27 7.29 0.78 7.28
CA THR A 27 6.84 -0.60 7.43
C THR A 27 5.45 -0.65 8.05
N LEU A 28 4.59 -1.56 7.59
CA LEU A 28 3.28 -1.82 8.20
C LEU A 28 3.46 -2.76 9.39
N LEU A 29 3.00 -2.32 10.57
CA LEU A 29 2.94 -3.13 11.78
C LEU A 29 1.73 -4.06 11.76
N THR A 30 1.75 -5.11 12.60
CA THR A 30 0.67 -6.09 12.70
C THR A 30 -0.65 -5.53 13.23
N ASP A 31 -0.63 -4.34 13.83
CA ASP A 31 -1.81 -3.62 14.30
C ASP A 31 -2.39 -2.64 13.24
N GLY A 32 -1.83 -2.63 12.03
CA GLY A 32 -2.29 -1.80 10.92
C GLY A 32 -1.69 -0.38 10.88
N ARG A 33 -0.81 -0.01 11.82
CA ARG A 33 -0.11 1.29 11.80
C ARG A 33 1.17 1.21 10.99
N PHE A 34 1.60 2.36 10.47
CA PHE A 34 2.92 2.48 9.86
C PHE A 34 3.98 2.89 10.88
N ILE A 35 5.20 2.39 10.70
CA ILE A 35 6.39 2.84 11.42
C ILE A 35 7.47 3.26 10.44
N ASN A 36 8.09 4.41 10.69
CA ASN A 36 9.35 4.79 10.09
C ASN A 36 10.48 4.28 11.00
N VAL A 37 11.22 3.26 10.56
CA VAL A 37 12.27 2.63 11.37
C VAL A 37 13.59 3.36 11.15
N HIS A 38 14.16 3.89 12.24
CA HIS A 38 15.47 4.53 12.17
C HIS A 38 16.59 3.50 12.38
N GLY A 39 17.42 3.27 11.36
CA GLY A 39 18.42 2.20 11.32
C GLY A 39 19.53 2.23 12.38
N LYS A 40 19.65 3.30 13.19
CA LYS A 40 20.64 3.40 14.28
C LYS A 40 20.06 3.45 15.68
N SER A 41 18.78 3.82 15.84
CA SER A 41 18.20 4.05 17.17
C SER A 41 16.69 3.90 17.12
N THR A 42 16.16 2.98 17.92
CA THR A 42 14.71 2.76 18.03
C THR A 42 13.98 3.97 18.61
N SER A 43 14.63 4.76 19.46
CA SER A 43 14.05 5.99 20.04
C SER A 43 13.77 7.09 19.01
N LEU A 44 14.41 7.02 17.84
CA LEU A 44 14.19 7.94 16.73
C LEU A 44 13.17 7.40 15.71
N SER A 45 12.67 6.18 15.92
CA SER A 45 11.62 5.62 15.07
C SER A 45 10.30 6.30 15.39
N HIS A 46 9.47 6.48 14.37
CA HIS A 46 8.18 7.15 14.52
C HIS A 46 7.06 6.22 14.08
N ILE A 47 6.10 5.97 14.97
CA ILE A 47 4.87 5.24 14.66
C ILE A 47 3.82 6.29 14.32
N PHE A 48 3.21 6.15 13.15
CA PHE A 48 2.09 6.97 12.71
C PHE A 48 0.80 6.44 13.31
N GLU A 49 -0.09 7.34 13.73
CA GLU A 49 -1.43 6.95 14.18
C GLU A 49 -2.27 6.46 12.99
N HIS A 50 -3.29 5.63 13.26
CA HIS A 50 -4.14 5.03 12.21
C HIS A 50 -4.78 6.07 11.29
N GLU A 51 -5.11 7.25 11.81
CA GLU A 51 -5.74 8.33 11.06
C GLU A 51 -4.74 9.14 10.22
N GLU A 52 -3.43 8.98 10.43
CA GLU A 52 -2.42 9.71 9.69
C GLU A 52 -2.06 9.03 8.37
N PHE A 53 -2.24 7.72 8.32
CA PHE A 53 -1.74 6.89 7.24
C PHE A 53 -2.59 5.63 7.03
N ILE A 54 -3.27 5.55 5.89
CA ILE A 54 -4.19 4.46 5.57
C ILE A 54 -3.47 3.44 4.68
N PRO A 55 -3.31 2.17 5.10
CA PRO A 55 -2.68 1.14 4.29
C PRO A 55 -3.61 0.61 3.20
N LEU A 56 -3.07 0.39 2.00
CA LEU A 56 -3.73 -0.31 0.90
C LEU A 56 -2.89 -1.54 0.55
N LEU A 57 -3.52 -2.72 0.62
CA LEU A 57 -2.86 -4.00 0.36
C LEU A 57 -3.01 -4.37 -1.12
N TRP A 58 -1.93 -4.82 -1.75
CA TRP A 58 -1.97 -5.33 -3.12
C TRP A 58 -2.78 -6.62 -3.19
N THR A 59 -3.67 -6.72 -4.19
CA THR A 59 -4.55 -7.88 -4.38
C THR A 59 -3.87 -9.08 -5.04
N GLY A 60 -2.64 -8.91 -5.54
CA GLY A 60 -1.97 -9.90 -6.39
C GLY A 60 -2.39 -9.83 -7.86
N GLN A 61 -3.24 -8.86 -8.24
CA GLN A 61 -3.77 -8.70 -9.59
C GLN A 61 -3.22 -7.42 -10.27
N TYR A 62 -3.35 -7.40 -11.59
CA TYR A 62 -3.00 -6.27 -12.45
C TYR A 62 -4.18 -5.92 -13.35
N ASP A 63 -4.32 -4.64 -13.69
CA ASP A 63 -5.28 -4.19 -14.68
C ASP A 63 -4.79 -4.45 -16.13
N VAL A 64 -5.60 -4.06 -17.12
CA VAL A 64 -5.28 -4.21 -18.56
C VAL A 64 -4.04 -3.44 -19.01
N ASN A 65 -3.59 -2.47 -18.22
CA ASN A 65 -2.38 -1.67 -18.47
C ASN A 65 -1.19 -2.16 -17.64
N ALA A 66 -1.27 -3.35 -17.04
CA ALA A 66 -0.28 -3.93 -16.15
C ALA A 66 -0.01 -3.08 -14.88
N VAL A 67 -1.00 -2.31 -14.43
CA VAL A 67 -0.95 -1.57 -13.16
C VAL A 67 -1.45 -2.46 -12.03
N GLU A 68 -0.70 -2.52 -10.93
CA GLU A 68 -1.08 -3.26 -9.73
C GLU A 68 -2.39 -2.74 -9.14
N ILE A 69 -3.32 -3.66 -8.84
CA ILE A 69 -4.61 -3.34 -8.22
C ILE A 69 -4.50 -3.55 -6.72
N TYR A 70 -4.78 -2.51 -5.95
CA TYR A 70 -4.81 -2.56 -4.49
C TYR A 70 -6.24 -2.58 -3.97
N ASN A 71 -6.43 -3.01 -2.73
CA ASN A 71 -7.72 -2.88 -2.06
C ASN A 71 -8.20 -1.42 -2.11
N ASP A 72 -9.49 -1.24 -2.32
CA ASP A 72 -10.18 0.06 -2.48
C ASP A 72 -9.86 0.83 -3.77
N ASP A 73 -9.10 0.26 -4.72
CA ASP A 73 -9.01 0.81 -6.07
C ASP A 73 -10.37 0.76 -6.78
N ILE A 74 -10.71 1.86 -7.45
CA ILE A 74 -11.89 1.93 -8.32
C ILE A 74 -11.48 1.45 -9.70
N VAL A 75 -11.84 0.20 -10.00
CA VAL A 75 -11.62 -0.42 -11.32
C VAL A 75 -12.88 -0.36 -12.17
N LYS A 76 -12.73 -0.04 -13.46
CA LYS A 76 -13.82 -0.12 -14.42
C LYS A 76 -13.81 -1.51 -15.06
N ALA A 77 -14.87 -2.28 -14.84
CA ALA A 77 -15.06 -3.53 -15.57
C ALA A 77 -15.26 -3.23 -17.07
N GLU A 78 -14.34 -3.69 -17.92
CA GLU A 78 -14.60 -3.72 -19.35
C GLU A 78 -15.65 -4.78 -19.62
N ARG A 79 -16.78 -4.38 -20.22
CA ARG A 79 -17.95 -5.25 -20.49
C ARG A 79 -17.67 -6.43 -21.44
N ASN A 80 -16.42 -6.66 -21.85
CA ASN A 80 -16.03 -7.71 -22.79
C ASN A 80 -15.02 -8.73 -22.22
N CYS A 81 -14.64 -8.67 -20.94
CA CYS A 81 -13.86 -9.74 -20.32
C CYS A 81 -14.83 -10.82 -19.80
N LEU A 82 -15.27 -11.70 -20.69
CA LEU A 82 -15.90 -12.96 -20.31
C LEU A 82 -14.85 -13.78 -19.55
N TYR A 83 -15.05 -13.97 -18.25
CA TYR A 83 -14.35 -15.01 -17.51
C TYR A 83 -14.77 -16.36 -18.11
N PHE A 84 -13.83 -17.07 -18.74
CA PHE A 84 -13.98 -18.49 -19.00
C PHE A 84 -13.54 -19.22 -17.74
N ASP A 85 -14.50 -19.64 -16.93
CA ASP A 85 -14.27 -20.66 -15.92
C ASP A 85 -14.08 -22.00 -16.64
N GLY A 86 -12.90 -22.60 -16.47
CA GLY A 86 -12.58 -23.98 -16.82
C GLY A 86 -12.36 -24.80 -15.56
#